data_AF-A0A7C2PB61-F1
#
_entry.id   AF-A0A7C2PB61-F1
#
_cell.length_a   1.000
_cell.length_b   1.000
_cell.length_c   1.000
_cell.angle_alpha   90.00
_cell.angle_beta   90.00
_cell.angle_gamma   90.00
#
_symmetry.space_group_name_H-M   'P 1'
#
loop_
_entity.id
_entity.type
_entity.pdbx_description
1 polymer ?
#
loop_
_entity_poly.entity_id
_entity_poly.type
_entity_poly.pdbx_seq_one_letter_code
_entity_poly.pdbx_strand_id
1 'polypeptide(L)'
;MKKEIIATTLIFAAASFLLTPVLWPFSTDPSALPPGSIMPFFQAFGILSSLTFGIGVSFLLFAWKPMRKADAGFGLPFWTYAALSWSLISWWPHENLHRTTEGNWYALLWIEYGFHATLYISAAIAALYVFTQFTKRS
;
A
#
# COMPACT_ATOMS: atom_id res chain seq x y z
N MET A 1 -22.94 4.03 0.08
CA MET A 1 -21.60 3.69 -0.47
C MET A 1 -20.49 4.69 -0.12
N LYS A 2 -20.63 6.00 -0.37
CA LYS A 2 -19.55 6.98 -0.09
C LYS A 2 -19.17 7.05 1.39
N LYS A 3 -20.16 7.02 2.29
CA LYS A 3 -19.93 7.08 3.74
C LYS A 3 -19.19 5.84 4.25
N GLU A 4 -19.52 4.67 3.69
CA GLU A 4 -18.96 3.37 4.03
C GLU A 4 -17.50 3.25 3.55
N ILE A 5 -17.19 3.79 2.37
CA ILE A 5 -15.80 3.93 1.89
C ILE A 5 -15.00 4.82 2.83
N ILE A 6 -15.50 6.01 3.17
CA ILE A 6 -14.81 6.93 4.09
C ILE A 6 -14.63 6.29 5.47
N ALA A 7 -15.68 5.70 6.04
CA ALA A 7 -15.63 5.06 7.34
C ALA A 7 -14.61 3.91 7.36
N THR A 8 -14.65 3.02 6.35
CA THR A 8 -13.69 1.92 6.23
C THR A 8 -12.26 2.45 6.13
N THR A 9 -12.02 3.45 5.28
CA THR A 9 -10.70 4.06 5.13
C THR A 9 -10.19 4.60 6.46
N LEU A 10 -11.00 5.37 7.19
CA LEU A 10 -10.59 5.97 8.46
C LEU A 10 -10.38 4.92 9.55
N ILE A 11 -11.23 3.90 9.64
CA ILE A 11 -11.10 2.82 10.63
C ILE A 11 -9.80 2.05 10.40
N PHE A 12 -9.52 1.63 9.16
CA PHE A 12 -8.32 0.85 8.87
C PHE A 12 -7.05 1.69 8.86
N ALA A 13 -7.13 2.99 8.54
CA ALA A 13 -6.03 3.92 8.71
C ALA A 13 -5.69 4.13 10.20
N ALA A 14 -6.69 4.35 11.05
CA ALA A 14 -6.48 4.46 12.49
C ALA A 14 -5.92 3.15 13.07
N ALA A 15 -6.49 2.01 12.68
CA ALA A 15 -6.03 0.69 13.14
C ALA A 15 -4.58 0.42 12.73
N SER A 16 -4.21 0.62 11.46
CA SER A 16 -2.82 0.43 11.00
C SER A 16 -1.85 1.36 11.70
N PHE A 17 -2.18 2.64 11.87
CA PHE A 17 -1.34 3.59 12.58
C PHE A 17 -1.12 3.19 14.04
N LEU A 18 -2.18 2.81 14.76
CA LEU A 18 -2.11 2.41 16.17
C LEU A 18 -1.43 1.05 16.38
N LEU A 19 -1.59 0.11 15.44
CA LEU A 19 -0.97 -1.21 15.50
C LEU A 19 0.50 -1.20 15.07
N THR A 20 0.94 -0.15 14.37
CA THR A 20 2.31 0.01 13.89
C THR A 20 3.36 -0.29 14.98
N PRO A 21 3.40 0.40 16.14
CA PRO A 21 4.42 0.14 17.17
C PRO A 21 4.27 -1.24 17.85
N VAL A 22 3.12 -1.89 17.73
CA VAL A 22 2.87 -3.23 18.31
C VAL A 22 3.44 -4.31 17.40
N LEU A 23 3.20 -4.19 16.09
CA LEU A 23 3.59 -5.20 15.10
C LEU A 23 5.05 -5.09 14.65
N TRP A 24 5.60 -3.87 14.64
CA TRP A 24 7.02 -3.65 14.33
C TRP A 24 7.64 -2.72 15.38
N PRO A 25 7.99 -3.19 16.58
CA PRO A 25 8.50 -2.32 17.64
C PRO A 25 9.66 -1.42 17.17
N PHE A 26 9.75 -0.21 17.73
CA PHE A 26 10.89 0.67 17.49
C PHE A 26 12.18 0.05 18.03
N SER A 27 13.31 0.38 17.39
CA SER A 27 14.61 -0.09 17.87
C SER A 27 14.86 0.39 19.30
N THR A 28 15.42 -0.49 20.12
CA THR A 28 15.88 -0.16 21.47
C THR A 28 17.23 0.55 21.47
N ASP A 29 17.93 0.59 20.34
CA ASP A 29 19.19 1.33 20.16
C ASP A 29 18.89 2.81 19.85
N PRO A 30 19.23 3.75 20.76
CA PRO A 30 19.01 5.17 20.52
C PRO A 30 19.76 5.74 19.31
N SER A 31 20.87 5.11 18.91
CA SER A 31 21.66 5.51 17.75
C SER A 31 21.00 5.15 16.42
N ALA A 32 20.08 4.16 16.43
CA ALA A 32 19.28 3.78 15.28
C ALA A 32 18.02 4.64 15.10
N LEU A 33 17.69 5.51 16.08
CA LEU A 33 16.52 6.39 16.01
C LEU A 33 16.84 7.69 15.25
N PRO A 34 15.89 8.19 14.44
CA PRO A 34 16.01 9.51 13.83
C PRO A 34 16.15 10.61 14.89
N PRO A 35 16.93 11.68 14.62
CA PRO A 35 16.94 12.88 15.46
C PRO A 35 15.53 13.42 15.72
N GLY A 36 15.29 13.91 16.94
CA GLY A 36 13.97 14.43 17.34
C GLY A 36 13.45 15.57 16.44
N SER A 37 14.35 16.35 15.83
CA SER A 37 14.01 17.41 14.88
C SER A 37 13.37 16.91 13.58
N ILE A 38 13.68 15.68 13.16
CA ILE A 38 13.13 15.10 11.93
C ILE A 38 12.00 14.09 12.19
N MET A 39 11.78 13.71 13.44
CA MET A 39 10.74 12.76 13.86
C MET A 39 9.33 13.14 13.38
N PRO A 40 8.87 14.42 13.43
CA PRO A 40 7.54 14.78 12.96
C PRO A 40 7.30 14.46 11.47
N PHE A 41 8.34 14.53 10.62
CA PHE A 41 8.22 14.22 9.20
C PHE A 41 8.01 12.71 8.98
N PHE A 42 8.72 11.86 9.72
CA PHE A 42 8.48 10.41 9.70
C PHE A 42 7.08 10.05 10.21
N GLN A 43 6.58 10.74 11.24
CA GLN A 43 5.22 10.56 11.71
C GLN A 43 4.18 10.94 10.65
N ALA A 44 4.40 12.05 9.95
CA ALA A 44 3.53 12.46 8.83
C ALA A 44 3.51 11.42 7.71
N PHE A 45 4.67 10.85 7.34
CA PHE A 45 4.73 9.72 6.41
C PHE A 45 3.98 8.49 6.91
N GLY A 46 4.13 8.14 8.20
CA GLY A 46 3.37 7.05 8.82
C GLY A 46 1.85 7.24 8.74
N ILE A 47 1.36 8.48 8.89
CA ILE A 47 -0.06 8.82 8.71
C ILE A 47 -0.48 8.62 7.24
N LEU A 48 0.32 9.11 6.28
CA LEU A 48 0.02 8.95 4.85
C LEU A 48 0.00 7.48 4.42
N SER A 49 0.94 6.70 4.92
CA SER A 49 1.04 5.25 4.69
C SER A 49 -0.19 4.51 5.25
N SER A 50 -0.57 4.83 6.50
CA SER A 50 -1.77 4.27 7.14
C SER A 50 -3.05 4.67 6.42
N LEU A 51 -3.14 5.92 5.95
CA LEU A 51 -4.27 6.39 5.14
C LEU A 51 -4.35 5.64 3.81
N THR A 52 -3.21 5.43 3.14
CA THR A 52 -3.12 4.67 1.89
C THR A 52 -3.54 3.21 2.09
N PHE A 53 -3.12 2.59 3.20
CA PHE A 53 -3.57 1.27 3.59
C PHE A 53 -5.10 1.22 3.78
N GLY A 54 -5.67 2.19 4.50
CA GLY A 54 -7.13 2.30 4.66
C GLY A 54 -7.86 2.46 3.33
N ILE A 55 -7.34 3.28 2.41
CA ILE A 55 -7.86 3.41 1.03
C ILE A 55 -7.79 2.05 0.31
N GLY A 56 -6.70 1.32 0.46
CA GLY A 56 -6.52 -0.01 -0.12
C GLY A 56 -7.54 -1.03 0.39
N VAL A 57 -7.81 -1.07 1.69
CA VAL A 57 -8.86 -1.94 2.27
C VAL A 57 -10.24 -1.57 1.73
N SER A 58 -10.56 -0.27 1.69
CA SER A 58 -11.80 0.20 1.08
C SER A 58 -11.89 -0.19 -0.41
N PHE A 59 -10.79 -0.07 -1.15
CA PHE A 59 -10.73 -0.47 -2.54
C PHE A 59 -10.99 -1.98 -2.70
N LEU A 60 -10.35 -2.83 -1.90
CA LEU A 60 -10.61 -4.26 -1.87
C LEU A 60 -12.11 -4.56 -1.67
N LEU A 61 -12.74 -3.94 -0.67
CA LEU A 61 -14.13 -4.26 -0.33
C LEU A 61 -15.14 -3.75 -1.36
N PHE A 62 -14.89 -2.60 -1.99
CA PHE A 62 -15.90 -1.89 -2.76
C PHE A 62 -15.62 -1.80 -4.27
N ALA A 63 -14.37 -1.94 -4.73
CA ALA A 63 -14.00 -1.70 -6.13
C ALA A 63 -14.25 -2.89 -7.05
N TRP A 64 -14.36 -4.13 -6.53
CA TRP A 64 -14.52 -5.31 -7.39
C TRP A 64 -15.80 -5.28 -8.22
N LYS A 65 -16.95 -4.98 -7.59
CA LYS A 65 -18.27 -4.96 -8.27
C LYS A 65 -18.33 -4.00 -9.48
N PRO A 66 -17.83 -2.75 -9.41
CA PRO A 66 -17.76 -1.89 -10.58
C PRO A 66 -16.66 -2.32 -11.57
N MET A 67 -15.49 -2.75 -11.11
CA MET A 67 -14.38 -3.13 -12.01
C MET A 67 -14.71 -4.35 -12.88
N ARG A 68 -15.37 -5.37 -12.34
CA ARG A 68 -15.75 -6.57 -13.12
C ARG A 68 -16.76 -6.31 -14.24
N LYS A 69 -17.38 -5.12 -14.27
CA LYS A 69 -18.29 -4.70 -15.34
C LYS A 69 -17.55 -3.94 -16.46
N ALA A 70 -16.28 -3.60 -16.26
CA ALA A 70 -15.47 -2.96 -17.28
C ALA A 70 -15.18 -3.96 -18.39
N ASP A 71 -15.43 -3.55 -19.63
CA ASP A 71 -15.07 -4.34 -20.80
C ASP A 71 -13.57 -4.15 -21.09
N ALA A 72 -12.69 -4.90 -20.41
CA ALA A 72 -11.24 -4.77 -20.55
C ALA A 72 -10.54 -6.05 -21.08
N GLY A 73 -11.29 -6.96 -21.71
CA GLY A 73 -10.75 -8.27 -22.10
C GLY A 73 -10.72 -9.27 -20.95
N PHE A 74 -10.39 -10.52 -21.25
CA PHE A 74 -10.52 -11.62 -20.29
C PHE A 74 -9.48 -11.49 -19.16
N GLY A 75 -9.95 -11.42 -17.91
CA GLY A 75 -9.11 -11.43 -16.71
C GLY A 75 -8.41 -10.10 -16.36
N LEU A 76 -8.26 -9.16 -17.31
CA LEU A 76 -7.57 -7.89 -17.03
C LEU A 76 -8.22 -7.06 -15.91
N PRO A 77 -9.56 -6.93 -15.78
CA PRO A 77 -10.16 -6.26 -14.63
C PRO A 77 -9.81 -6.90 -13.29
N PHE A 78 -9.67 -8.22 -13.25
CA PHE A 78 -9.28 -8.95 -12.04
C PHE A 78 -7.82 -8.67 -11.68
N TRP A 79 -6.91 -8.78 -12.64
CA TRP A 79 -5.50 -8.51 -12.40
C TRP A 79 -5.27 -7.05 -12.00
N THR A 80 -5.96 -6.09 -12.60
CA THR A 80 -5.88 -4.68 -12.20
C THR A 80 -6.42 -4.46 -10.80
N TYR A 81 -7.53 -5.11 -10.44
CA TYR A 81 -8.06 -5.05 -9.09
C TYR A 81 -7.05 -5.58 -8.06
N ALA A 82 -6.45 -6.74 -8.32
CA ALA A 82 -5.42 -7.32 -7.47
C ALA A 82 -4.17 -6.43 -7.37
N ALA A 83 -3.68 -5.94 -8.52
CA ALA A 83 -2.52 -5.06 -8.63
C ALA A 83 -2.69 -3.77 -7.83
N LEU A 84 -3.79 -3.05 -8.02
CA LEU A 84 -4.07 -1.80 -7.31
C LEU A 84 -4.29 -2.02 -5.82
N SER A 85 -4.97 -3.12 -5.46
CA SER A 85 -5.16 -3.48 -4.05
C SER A 85 -3.83 -3.74 -3.36
N TRP A 86 -2.96 -4.52 -3.99
CA TRP A 86 -1.61 -4.77 -3.50
C TRP A 86 -0.84 -3.46 -3.38
N SER A 87 -0.81 -2.65 -4.44
CA SER A 87 -0.09 -1.37 -4.45
C SER A 87 -0.53 -0.39 -3.38
N LEU A 88 -1.79 -0.42 -2.94
CA LEU A 88 -2.28 0.47 -1.88
C LEU A 88 -1.99 -0.10 -0.48
N ILE A 89 -2.12 -1.41 -0.32
CA ILE A 89 -2.01 -2.06 1.00
C ILE A 89 -0.56 -2.33 1.39
N SER A 90 0.30 -2.61 0.43
CA SER A 90 1.65 -3.11 0.69
C SER A 90 2.59 -2.05 1.26
N TRP A 91 2.30 -0.75 1.12
CA TRP A 91 3.15 0.33 1.66
C TRP A 91 3.30 0.27 3.18
N TRP A 92 2.20 0.05 3.90
CA TRP A 92 2.24 -0.01 5.36
C TRP A 92 3.16 -1.12 5.90
N PRO A 93 3.01 -2.41 5.51
CA PRO A 93 3.95 -3.44 5.95
C PRO A 93 5.35 -3.25 5.36
N HIS A 94 5.49 -2.72 4.14
CA HIS A 94 6.79 -2.46 3.51
C HIS A 94 7.63 -1.48 4.33
N GLU A 95 7.11 -0.28 4.58
CA GLU A 95 7.82 0.78 5.33
C GLU A 95 8.11 0.36 6.78
N ASN A 96 7.20 -0.41 7.39
CA ASN A 96 7.40 -0.88 8.75
C ASN A 96 8.32 -2.11 8.85
N LEU A 97 8.51 -2.88 7.78
CA LEU A 97 9.55 -3.90 7.73
C LEU A 97 10.93 -3.27 7.57
N HIS A 98 11.06 -2.22 6.75
CA HIS A 98 12.29 -1.45 6.57
C HIS A 98 12.95 -1.08 7.90
N ARG A 99 12.18 -0.51 8.83
CA ARG A 99 12.68 -0.10 10.15
C ARG A 99 13.19 -1.24 11.02
N THR A 100 12.76 -2.48 10.77
CA THR A 100 13.17 -3.65 11.58
C THR A 100 14.46 -4.30 11.09
N THR A 101 15.04 -3.80 10.00
CA THR A 101 16.25 -4.40 9.43
C THR A 101 17.51 -4.12 10.23
N GLU A 102 17.57 -3.00 10.97
CA GLU A 102 18.69 -2.63 11.87
C GLU A 102 20.10 -2.84 11.29
N GLY A 103 20.30 -2.50 10.01
CA GLY A 103 21.58 -2.66 9.32
C GLY A 103 21.85 -4.05 8.73
N ASN A 104 20.89 -4.98 8.84
CA ASN A 104 20.92 -6.25 8.11
C ASN A 104 20.59 -6.02 6.62
N TRP A 105 21.63 -5.81 5.83
CA TRP A 105 21.53 -5.55 4.39
C TRP A 105 20.88 -6.67 3.59
N TYR A 106 21.02 -7.93 4.02
CA TYR A 106 20.34 -9.04 3.34
C TYR A 106 18.83 -9.02 3.60
N ALA A 107 18.40 -8.75 4.83
CA ALA A 107 16.98 -8.60 5.15
C ALA A 107 16.36 -7.42 4.38
N LEU A 108 17.08 -6.29 4.34
CA LEU A 108 16.70 -5.13 3.56
C LEU A 108 16.54 -5.47 2.06
N LEU A 109 17.50 -6.19 1.49
CA LEU A 109 17.44 -6.62 0.09
C LEU A 109 16.21 -7.48 -0.23
N TRP A 110 15.84 -8.40 0.67
CA TRP A 110 14.65 -9.23 0.49
C TRP A 110 13.36 -8.41 0.54
N ILE A 111 13.30 -7.41 1.42
CA ILE A 111 12.17 -6.46 1.48
C ILE A 111 12.09 -5.69 0.16
N GLU A 112 13.21 -5.17 -0.33
CA GLU A 112 13.29 -4.44 -1.59
C GLU A 112 12.73 -5.28 -2.76
N TYR A 113 13.24 -6.50 -2.96
CA TYR A 113 12.74 -7.35 -4.04
C TYR A 113 11.30 -7.81 -3.84
N GLY A 114 10.89 -8.16 -2.63
CA GLY A 114 9.53 -8.64 -2.35
C GLY A 114 8.46 -7.59 -2.64
N PHE A 115 8.70 -6.35 -2.24
CA PHE A 115 7.75 -5.25 -2.41
C PHE A 115 7.93 -4.50 -3.74
N HIS A 116 9.14 -4.08 -4.10
CA HIS A 116 9.32 -3.24 -5.29
C HIS A 116 9.08 -4.01 -6.59
N ALA A 117 9.57 -5.26 -6.70
CA ALA A 117 9.34 -6.04 -7.91
C ALA A 117 7.84 -6.26 -8.15
N THR A 118 7.08 -6.54 -7.10
CA THR A 118 5.62 -6.71 -7.20
C THR A 118 4.91 -5.38 -7.48
N LEU A 119 5.40 -4.26 -6.94
CA LEU A 119 4.89 -2.92 -7.27
C LEU A 119 5.14 -2.51 -8.73
N TYR A 120 6.30 -2.85 -9.32
CA TYR A 120 6.56 -2.63 -10.74
C TYR A 120 5.60 -3.42 -11.62
N ILE A 121 5.33 -4.68 -11.26
CA ILE A 121 4.34 -5.51 -11.95
C ILE A 121 2.94 -4.91 -11.81
N SER A 122 2.55 -4.47 -10.61
CA SER A 122 1.25 -3.82 -10.40
C SER A 122 1.09 -2.56 -11.25
N ALA A 123 2.13 -1.73 -11.35
CA ALA A 123 2.13 -0.52 -12.18
C ALA A 123 1.97 -0.86 -13.68
N ALA A 124 2.67 -1.88 -14.16
CA ALA A 124 2.55 -2.35 -15.54
C ALA A 124 1.13 -2.85 -15.86
N ILE A 125 0.51 -3.61 -14.96
CA ILE A 125 -0.87 -4.09 -15.10
C ILE A 125 -1.85 -2.90 -15.13
N ALA A 126 -1.69 -1.94 -14.23
CA ALA A 126 -2.52 -0.73 -14.21
C ALA A 126 -2.40 0.07 -15.52
N ALA A 127 -1.18 0.23 -16.04
CA ALA A 127 -0.94 0.90 -17.31
C ALA A 127 -1.62 0.16 -18.48
N LEU A 128 -1.48 -1.17 -18.54
CA LEU A 128 -2.12 -1.99 -19.59
C LEU A 128 -3.65 -1.86 -19.56
N TYR A 129 -4.24 -1.87 -18.36
CA TYR A 129 -5.68 -1.65 -18.21
C TYR A 129 -6.11 -0.29 -18.74
N VAL A 130 -5.38 0.77 -18.39
CA VAL A 130 -5.67 2.13 -18.87
C VAL A 130 -5.55 2.22 -20.39
N PHE A 131 -4.49 1.68 -21.00
CA PHE A 131 -4.34 1.65 -22.46
C PHE A 131 -5.47 0.88 -23.16
N THR A 132 -5.90 -0.24 -22.60
CA THR A 132 -7.02 -1.03 -23.14
C THR A 132 -8.34 -0.25 -23.08
N GLN A 133 -8.56 0.51 -22.00
CA GLN A 133 -9.77 1.34 -21.87
C GLN A 133 -9.80 2.52 -22.84
N PHE A 134 -8.64 3.12 -23.15
CA PHE A 134 -8.58 4.22 -24.13
C PHE A 134 -8.73 3.75 -25.57
N THR A 135 -8.12 2.62 -25.94
CA THR A 135 -8.20 2.06 -27.30
C THR A 135 -9.58 1.51 -27.66
N LYS A 136 -10.38 1.09 -26.68
CA LYS A 136 -11.77 0.68 -26.91
C LYS A 136 -12.76 1.83 -27.09
N ARG A 137 -12.36 3.06 -26.75
CA ARG A 137 -13.22 4.25 -26.83
C ARG A 137 -12.99 5.08 -28.09
N SER A 138 -11.99 4.73 -28.91
CA SER A 138 -11.71 5.28 -30.25
C SER A 138 -12.35 4.43 -31.33
#